data_AF-A0ABD5R656-F1
#
_entry.id   AF-A0ABD5R656-F1
#
_cell.length_a   1.000
_cell.length_b   1.000
_cell.length_c   1.000
_cell.angle_alpha   90.00
_cell.angle_beta   90.00
_cell.angle_gamma   90.00
#
_symmetry.space_group_name_H-M   'P 1'
#
loop_
_entity.id
_entity.type
_entity.pdbx_description
1 polymer ?
#
loop_
_entity_poly.entity_id
_entity_poly.type
_entity_poly.pdbx_seq_one_letter_code
_entity_poly.pdbx_strand_id
1 'polypeptide(L)'
;MRSRFAGSRTVERAEIVEAERLHLRVELSSEYYPDEATARLEVRWYRNDDFNFHYREERSDDTWMCCWDRHPNAHNARDHFHPPPTASRTDAENAQWPSDHRDVGRLVFGRIEERIETLWERA
;
A
#
# COMPACT_ATOMS: atom_id res chain seq x y z
N MET A 1 13.18 -17.27 2.50
CA MET A 1 12.71 -16.73 1.22
C MET A 1 13.67 -15.61 0.86
N ARG A 2 14.63 -15.84 -0.05
CA ARG A 2 15.61 -14.82 -0.45
C ARG A 2 15.55 -14.66 -1.97
N SER A 3 15.03 -13.50 -2.36
CA SER A 3 15.56 -12.66 -3.42
C SER A 3 15.14 -12.92 -4.87
N ARG A 4 13.86 -13.17 -5.16
CA ARG A 4 13.37 -12.94 -6.53
C ARG A 4 13.60 -11.48 -6.98
N PHE A 5 13.64 -10.56 -6.03
CA PHE A 5 13.90 -9.14 -6.25
C PHE A 5 15.38 -8.73 -6.07
N ALA A 6 16.33 -9.68 -5.96
CA ALA A 6 17.75 -9.31 -5.94
C ALA A 6 18.13 -8.65 -7.27
N GLY A 7 18.28 -7.33 -7.26
CA GLY A 7 18.73 -6.56 -8.41
C GLY A 7 17.61 -5.83 -9.15
N SER A 8 16.33 -6.13 -8.90
CA SER A 8 15.23 -5.32 -9.43
C SER A 8 15.14 -4.01 -8.65
N ARG A 9 14.99 -2.90 -9.37
CA ARG A 9 14.66 -1.63 -8.75
C ARG A 9 13.22 -1.68 -8.21
N THR A 10 13.07 -1.57 -6.90
CA THR A 10 11.76 -1.61 -6.22
C THR A 10 11.03 -0.26 -6.30
N VAL A 11 11.77 0.84 -6.10
CA VAL A 11 11.24 2.21 -6.05
C VAL A 11 11.81 3.00 -7.22
N GLU A 12 10.92 3.61 -8.00
CA GLU A 12 11.27 4.57 -9.06
C GLU A 12 11.50 5.95 -8.46
N ARG A 13 10.57 6.41 -7.63
CA ARG A 13 10.57 7.75 -7.04
C ARG A 13 9.92 7.74 -5.67
N ALA A 14 10.44 8.56 -4.75
CA ALA A 14 9.78 8.86 -3.50
C ALA A 14 9.83 10.37 -3.25
N GLU A 15 8.70 10.98 -2.95
CA GLU A 15 8.60 12.41 -2.71
C GLU A 15 7.54 12.78 -1.68
N ILE A 16 7.78 13.89 -0.99
CA ILE A 16 6.77 14.50 -0.13
C ILE A 16 5.96 15.48 -1.00
N VAL A 17 4.66 15.25 -1.10
CA VAL A 17 3.73 16.08 -1.86
C VAL A 17 2.99 17.00 -0.89
N GLU A 18 3.16 18.31 -1.05
CA GLU A 18 2.54 19.33 -0.20
C GLU A 18 1.19 19.85 -0.74
N ALA A 19 0.86 19.55 -2.01
CA ALA A 19 -0.39 19.98 -2.62
C ALA A 19 -1.59 19.34 -1.90
N GLU A 20 -2.59 20.18 -1.55
CA GLU A 20 -3.80 19.84 -0.78
C GLU A 20 -3.52 19.36 0.65
N ARG A 21 -2.94 18.16 0.79
CA ARG A 21 -2.65 17.50 2.07
C ARG A 21 -1.30 16.80 1.98
N LEU A 22 -0.41 17.15 2.89
CA LEU A 22 0.94 16.60 3.02
C LEU A 22 0.91 15.06 3.06
N HIS A 23 1.63 14.42 2.15
CA HIS A 23 1.79 12.96 2.12
C HIS A 23 3.10 12.54 1.46
N LEU A 24 3.59 11.35 1.81
CA LEU A 24 4.64 10.69 1.06
C LEU A 24 3.99 9.94 -0.11
N ARG A 25 4.51 10.14 -1.32
CA ARG A 25 4.17 9.37 -2.51
C ARG A 25 5.38 8.57 -2.95
N VAL A 26 5.22 7.26 -3.04
CA VAL A 26 6.24 6.32 -3.52
C VAL A 26 5.73 5.70 -4.81
N GLU A 27 6.42 5.93 -5.91
CA GLU A 27 6.19 5.26 -7.18
C GLU A 27 7.08 4.01 -7.22
N LEU A 28 6.45 2.85 -7.39
CA LEU A 28 7.18 1.58 -7.52
C LEU A 28 7.65 1.42 -8.96
N SER A 29 8.83 0.87 -9.12
CA SER A 29 9.41 0.68 -10.45
C SER A 29 8.72 -0.48 -11.17
N SER A 30 8.51 -0.33 -12.48
CA SER A 30 7.89 -1.36 -13.32
C SER A 30 8.71 -2.65 -13.34
N GLU A 31 10.04 -2.58 -13.13
CA GLU A 31 10.92 -3.76 -12.98
C GLU A 31 10.59 -4.62 -11.75
N TYR A 32 9.78 -4.11 -10.84
CA TYR A 32 9.31 -4.85 -9.67
C TYR A 32 8.15 -5.78 -10.02
N TYR A 33 7.46 -5.57 -11.14
CA TYR A 33 6.30 -6.34 -11.60
C TYR A 33 6.66 -7.26 -12.77
N PRO A 34 5.96 -8.40 -12.92
CA PRO A 34 6.17 -9.30 -14.07
C PRO A 34 5.63 -8.75 -15.40
N ASP A 35 4.56 -7.95 -15.32
CA ASP A 35 3.87 -7.34 -16.47
C ASP A 35 3.89 -5.81 -16.34
N GLU A 36 3.57 -5.10 -17.43
CA GLU A 36 3.46 -3.64 -17.42
C GLU A 36 2.38 -3.18 -16.42
N ALA A 37 2.82 -2.44 -15.41
CA ALA A 37 1.96 -1.86 -14.38
C ALA A 37 2.53 -0.51 -13.93
N THR A 38 1.64 0.44 -13.63
CA THR A 38 2.00 1.60 -12.81
C THR A 38 1.55 1.33 -11.39
N ALA A 39 2.41 1.58 -10.41
CA ALA A 39 2.05 1.32 -9.02
C ALA A 39 2.58 2.39 -8.09
N ARG A 40 1.78 2.72 -7.08
CA ARG A 40 2.15 3.72 -6.09
C ARG A 40 1.61 3.39 -4.70
N LEU A 41 2.37 3.81 -3.70
CA LEU A 41 1.98 3.85 -2.30
C LEU A 41 1.95 5.31 -1.83
N GLU A 42 0.80 5.75 -1.36
CA GLU A 42 0.62 7.04 -0.71
C GLU A 42 0.50 6.83 0.81
N VAL A 43 1.31 7.54 1.59
CA VAL A 43 1.34 7.43 3.05
C VAL A 43 1.06 8.78 3.67
N ARG A 44 0.07 8.81 4.56
CA ARG A 44 -0.27 9.94 5.42
C ARG A 44 -0.17 9.52 6.87
N TRP A 45 0.52 10.32 7.67
CA TRP A 45 0.63 10.11 9.10
C TRP A 45 0.29 11.41 9.84
N TYR A 46 -0.52 11.31 10.89
CA TYR A 46 -1.01 12.45 11.65
C TYR A 46 -0.40 12.47 13.06
N ARG A 47 -0.42 13.64 13.71
CA ARG A 47 0.15 13.82 15.05
C ARG A 47 -0.57 13.04 16.16
N ASN A 48 -1.81 12.61 15.91
CA ASN A 48 -2.60 11.79 16.81
C ASN A 48 -2.41 10.27 16.56
N ASP A 49 -1.39 9.89 15.80
CA ASP A 49 -1.10 8.52 15.38
C ASP A 49 -2.11 7.92 14.40
N ASP A 50 -3.06 8.70 13.90
CA ASP A 50 -3.85 8.26 12.76
C ASP A 50 -2.97 8.20 11.50
N PHE A 51 -3.33 7.30 10.58
CA PHE A 51 -2.65 7.18 9.30
C PHE A 51 -3.56 6.58 8.23
N ASN A 52 -3.11 6.73 6.98
CA ASN A 52 -3.60 6.00 5.82
C ASN A 52 -2.39 5.57 4.99
N PHE A 53 -2.33 4.29 4.63
CA PHE A 53 -1.46 3.77 3.57
C PHE A 53 -2.36 3.32 2.43
N HIS A 54 -2.31 4.01 1.30
CA HIS A 54 -3.10 3.71 0.13
C HIS A 54 -2.20 3.20 -0.98
N TYR A 55 -2.38 1.93 -1.33
CA TYR A 55 -1.64 1.28 -2.39
C TYR A 55 -2.53 1.08 -3.61
N ARG A 56 -2.00 1.39 -4.80
CA ARG A 56 -2.71 1.29 -6.07
C ARG A 56 -1.81 0.78 -7.18
N GLU A 57 -2.31 -0.20 -7.92
CA GLU A 57 -1.74 -0.73 -9.17
C GLU A 57 -2.73 -0.44 -10.31
N GLU A 58 -2.25 0.07 -11.44
CA GLU A 58 -3.01 0.13 -12.70
C GLU A 58 -2.36 -0.78 -13.74
N ARG A 59 -3.19 -1.52 -14.47
CA ARG A 59 -2.80 -2.38 -15.60
C ARG A 59 -3.75 -2.13 -16.76
N SER A 60 -3.44 -2.73 -17.92
CA SER A 60 -4.26 -2.61 -19.14
C SER A 60 -5.75 -2.87 -18.90
N ASP A 61 -6.07 -3.88 -18.10
CA ASP A 61 -7.44 -4.41 -17.99
C ASP A 61 -8.03 -4.29 -16.57
N ASP A 62 -7.25 -3.87 -15.57
CA ASP A 62 -7.70 -3.85 -14.18
C ASP A 62 -6.96 -2.81 -13.31
N THR A 63 -7.60 -2.43 -12.21
CA THR A 63 -7.03 -1.60 -11.13
C THR A 63 -7.12 -2.37 -9.83
N TRP A 64 -6.02 -2.42 -9.09
CA TRP A 64 -5.94 -3.09 -7.80
C TRP A 64 -5.58 -2.09 -6.71
N MET A 65 -6.46 -1.89 -5.73
CA MET A 65 -6.32 -0.89 -4.68
C MET A 65 -6.60 -1.47 -3.31
N CYS A 66 -5.80 -1.11 -2.31
CA CYS A 66 -6.12 -1.41 -0.91
C CYS A 66 -5.62 -0.31 0.03
N CYS A 67 -6.25 -0.20 1.20
CA CYS A 67 -5.86 0.77 2.21
C CYS A 67 -5.68 0.13 3.59
N TRP A 68 -4.62 0.51 4.30
CA TRP A 68 -4.47 0.25 5.73
C TRP A 68 -4.68 1.56 6.47
N ASP A 69 -5.75 1.60 7.27
CA ASP A 69 -6.21 2.80 7.94
C ASP A 69 -6.15 2.67 9.45
N ARG A 70 -5.70 3.74 10.09
CA ARG A 70 -5.88 4.01 11.52
C ARG A 70 -6.56 5.35 11.63
N HIS A 71 -7.87 5.37 11.83
CA HIS A 71 -8.63 6.58 12.17
C HIS A 71 -10.02 6.19 12.66
N PRO A 72 -10.68 7.02 13.48
CA PRO A 72 -12.08 6.80 13.83
C PRO A 72 -12.96 6.85 12.58
N ASN A 73 -13.93 5.94 12.47
CA ASN A 73 -15.01 6.01 11.50
C ASN A 73 -16.31 5.44 12.11
N ALA A 74 -17.44 5.49 11.38
CA ALA A 74 -18.75 5.11 11.93
C ALA A 74 -19.08 3.60 11.85
N HIS A 75 -18.29 2.82 11.10
CA HIS A 75 -18.66 1.46 10.69
C HIS A 75 -17.61 0.39 11.04
N ASN A 76 -16.38 0.80 11.36
CA ASN A 76 -15.26 -0.06 11.67
C ASN A 76 -14.54 0.42 12.94
N ALA A 77 -13.67 -0.46 13.46
CA ALA A 77 -12.69 -0.12 14.46
C ALA A 77 -11.70 0.94 13.94
N ARG A 78 -11.00 1.60 14.87
CA ARG A 78 -9.98 2.61 14.52
C ARG A 78 -8.98 2.06 13.51
N ASP A 79 -8.49 0.85 13.76
CA ASP A 79 -7.65 0.11 12.83
C ASP A 79 -8.54 -0.72 11.90
N HIS A 80 -8.46 -0.48 10.60
CA HIS A 80 -9.25 -1.19 9.59
C HIS A 80 -8.52 -1.28 8.24
N PHE A 81 -8.88 -2.31 7.47
CA PHE A 81 -8.33 -2.59 6.16
C PHE A 81 -9.41 -2.49 5.09
N HIS A 82 -9.14 -1.76 4.02
CA HIS A 82 -9.96 -1.76 2.82
C HIS A 82 -9.37 -2.73 1.80
N PRO A 83 -10.03 -3.86 1.52
CA PRO A 83 -9.48 -4.89 0.65
C PRO A 83 -9.52 -4.49 -0.83
N PRO A 84 -8.66 -5.13 -1.66
CA PRO A 84 -8.75 -5.03 -3.11
C PRO A 84 -10.00 -5.72 -3.68
N PRO A 85 -10.38 -5.40 -4.93
CA PRO A 85 -9.64 -4.56 -5.90
C PRO A 85 -9.90 -3.06 -5.79
N THR A 86 -10.93 -2.63 -5.06
CA THR A 86 -11.40 -1.23 -5.13
C THR A 86 -11.14 -0.41 -3.87
N ALA A 87 -10.59 -1.01 -2.81
CA ALA A 87 -10.53 -0.40 -1.47
C ALA A 87 -11.91 0.15 -1.03
N SER A 88 -12.98 -0.59 -1.33
CA SER A 88 -14.35 -0.14 -1.06
C SER A 88 -14.55 0.14 0.43
N ARG A 89 -15.31 1.19 0.73
CA ARG A 89 -15.74 1.51 2.10
C ARG A 89 -16.68 0.45 2.67
N THR A 90 -17.52 -0.16 1.84
CA THR A 90 -18.50 -1.17 2.30
C THR A 90 -17.85 -2.48 2.69
N ASP A 91 -16.66 -2.74 2.15
CA ASP A 91 -15.96 -4.01 2.30
C ASP A 91 -14.83 -3.89 3.32
N ALA A 92 -14.78 -2.78 4.06
CA ALA A 92 -13.77 -2.52 5.07
C ALA A 92 -13.89 -3.51 6.23
N GLU A 93 -12.75 -4.07 6.63
CA GLU A 93 -12.64 -5.09 7.68
C GLU A 93 -11.91 -4.51 8.89
N ASN A 94 -12.38 -4.85 10.09
CA ASN A 94 -11.67 -4.49 11.31
C ASN A 94 -10.30 -5.19 11.36
N ALA A 95 -9.29 -4.47 11.83
CA ALA A 95 -7.94 -4.98 11.93
C ALA A 95 -7.26 -4.48 13.22
N GLN A 96 -6.00 -4.86 13.40
CA GLN A 96 -5.13 -4.36 14.46
C GLN A 96 -3.73 -4.15 13.88
N TRP A 97 -3.23 -2.93 13.97
CA TRP A 97 -1.90 -2.57 13.48
C TRP A 97 -0.91 -2.43 14.64
N PRO A 98 0.40 -2.64 14.41
CA PRO A 98 1.42 -2.29 15.37
C PRO A 98 1.31 -0.84 15.88
N SER A 99 1.78 -0.59 17.09
CA SER A 99 1.85 0.77 17.65
C SER A 99 3.06 1.56 17.13
N ASP A 100 4.17 0.88 16.82
CA ASP A 100 5.35 1.53 16.25
C ASP A 100 5.16 1.77 14.75
N HIS A 101 5.35 3.02 14.31
CA HIS A 101 5.17 3.41 12.92
C HIS A 101 6.09 2.65 11.94
N ARG A 102 7.28 2.22 12.39
CA ARG A 102 8.20 1.43 11.57
C ARG A 102 7.67 0.02 11.38
N ASP A 103 7.00 -0.53 12.39
CA ASP A 103 6.39 -1.85 12.31
C ASP A 103 5.13 -1.84 11.45
N VAL A 104 4.35 -0.76 11.48
CA VAL A 104 3.26 -0.53 10.51
C VAL A 104 3.83 -0.48 9.09
N GLY A 105 4.90 0.28 8.86
CA GLY A 105 5.58 0.35 7.57
C GLY A 105 6.04 -1.04 7.08
N ARG A 106 6.71 -1.82 7.94
CA ARG A 106 7.14 -3.19 7.62
C ARG A 106 5.97 -4.10 7.27
N LEU A 107 4.86 -3.99 8.00
CA LEU A 107 3.65 -4.75 7.71
C LEU A 107 3.13 -4.42 6.31
N VAL A 108 2.97 -3.13 5.99
CA VAL A 108 2.43 -2.69 4.69
C VAL A 108 3.35 -3.10 3.54
N PHE A 109 4.66 -2.83 3.66
CA PHE A 109 5.62 -3.24 2.62
C PHE A 109 5.67 -4.76 2.46
N GLY A 110 5.57 -5.54 3.54
CA GLY A 110 5.48 -6.99 3.47
C GLY A 110 4.25 -7.48 2.72
N ARG A 111 3.07 -6.87 2.93
CA ARG A 111 1.85 -7.22 2.19
C ARG A 111 1.92 -6.85 0.70
N ILE A 112 2.55 -5.72 0.38
CA ILE A 112 2.80 -5.32 -1.01
C ILE A 112 3.78 -6.29 -1.67
N GLU A 113 4.85 -6.67 -0.97
CA GLU A 113 5.80 -7.67 -1.44
C GLU A 113 5.09 -9.01 -1.71
N GLU A 114 4.32 -9.55 -0.76
CA GLU A 114 3.52 -10.78 -0.92
C GLU A 114 2.58 -10.71 -2.15
N ARG A 115 1.96 -9.56 -2.40
CA ARG A 115 1.12 -9.35 -3.59
C ARG A 115 1.94 -9.43 -4.88
N ILE A 116 3.08 -8.76 -4.93
CA ILE A 116 3.98 -8.74 -6.10
C ILE A 116 4.58 -10.12 -6.34
N GLU A 117 4.96 -10.80 -5.28
CA GLU A 117 5.38 -12.20 -5.29
C GLU A 117 4.32 -13.12 -5.91
N THR A 118 3.06 -12.98 -5.49
CA THR A 118 1.93 -13.75 -6.06
C THR A 118 1.74 -13.48 -7.55
N LEU A 119 2.09 -12.29 -8.04
CA LEU A 119 2.00 -11.93 -9.45
C LEU A 119 3.08 -12.61 -10.27
N TRP A 120 4.32 -12.59 -9.79
CA TRP A 120 5.43 -13.30 -10.41
C TRP A 120 5.20 -14.81 -10.49
N GLU A 121 4.46 -15.39 -9.55
CA GLU A 121 4.11 -16.83 -9.57
C GLU A 121 3.04 -17.18 -10.62
N ARG A 122 2.35 -16.19 -11.18
CA ARG A 122 1.27 -16.37 -12.16
C ARG A 122 1.65 -15.94 -13.57
N ALA A 123 2.82 -15.33 -13.74
CA ALA A 123 3.37 -14.90 -15.03
C ALA A 123 4.15 -16.06 -15.69
#